data_AF-A0A1K1NKC3-F1
#
_entry.id   AF-A0A1K1NKC3-F1
#
_cell.length_a   1.000
_cell.length_b   1.000
_cell.length_c   1.000
_cell.angle_alpha   90.00
_cell.angle_beta   90.00
_cell.angle_gamma   90.00
#
_symmetry.space_group_name_H-M   'P 1'
#
loop_
_entity.id
_entity.type
_entity.pdbx_description
1 polymer ?
#
loop_
_entity_poly.entity_id
_entity_poly.type
_entity_poly.pdbx_seq_one_letter_code
_entity_poly.pdbx_strand_id
1 'polypeptide(L)'
;MNIRPLSPEHLESPAELQPAVALRTKLPTLAHSLHGKIRREGDARALLVEIDGVAFAFVSYDSDPEVVHVFVPDSLARRKSHFESVLKALPVRNVEAGWWKRRDQQDWPGNDARSFVIGGSGAVSAH
;
A
#
# COMPACT_ATOMS: atom_id res chain seq x y z
N MET A 1 13.69 -6.84 5.81
CA MET A 1 12.81 -5.69 5.61
C MET A 1 13.02 -4.75 6.78
N ASN A 2 13.51 -3.55 6.49
CA ASN A 2 13.66 -2.45 7.42
C ASN A 2 12.42 -1.56 7.32
N ILE A 3 11.74 -1.29 8.44
CA ILE A 3 10.53 -0.48 8.48
C ILE A 3 10.78 0.69 9.43
N ARG A 4 10.59 1.91 8.93
CA ARG A 4 10.78 3.14 9.70
C ARG A 4 9.51 3.98 9.63
N PRO A 5 8.88 4.33 10.76
CA PRO A 5 7.77 5.28 10.77
C PRO A 5 8.22 6.63 10.20
N LEU A 6 7.40 7.20 9.31
CA LEU A 6 7.63 8.53 8.77
C LEU A 6 6.67 9.54 9.39
N SER A 7 7.04 10.80 9.24
CA SER A 7 6.17 11.94 9.48
C SER A 7 6.05 12.70 8.16
N PRO A 8 4.99 13.51 7.95
CA PRO A 8 4.83 14.29 6.73
C PRO A 8 6.04 15.16 6.38
N GLU A 9 6.73 15.71 7.39
CA GLU A 9 7.96 16.50 7.20
C GLU A 9 9.15 15.70 6.63
N HIS A 10 9.09 14.37 6.67
CA HIS A 10 10.10 13.48 6.10
C HIS A 10 9.81 13.08 4.65
N LEU A 11 8.64 13.47 4.11
CA LEU A 11 8.31 13.25 2.71
C LEU A 11 8.83 14.45 1.92
N GLU A 12 9.89 14.26 1.13
CA GLU A 12 10.46 15.32 0.29
C GLU A 12 9.42 15.88 -0.70
N SER A 13 8.58 15.00 -1.27
CA SER A 13 7.48 15.35 -2.18
C SER A 13 6.26 14.43 -1.97
N PRO A 14 5.34 14.73 -1.03
CA PRO A 14 4.15 13.91 -0.81
C PRO A 14 3.24 13.79 -2.05
N ALA A 15 3.24 14.84 -2.88
CA ALA A 15 2.47 14.91 -4.12
C ALA A 15 2.92 13.92 -5.21
N GLU A 16 4.10 13.32 -5.07
CA GLU A 16 4.61 12.35 -6.05
C GLU A 16 4.10 10.92 -5.79
N LEU A 17 3.44 10.68 -4.65
CA LEU A 17 2.86 9.38 -4.35
C LEU A 17 1.59 9.14 -5.18
N GLN A 18 1.57 8.05 -5.94
CA GLN A 18 0.44 7.63 -6.77
C GLN A 18 -0.33 6.49 -6.09
N PRO A 19 -1.67 6.45 -6.21
CA PRO A 19 -2.47 5.34 -5.71
C PRO A 19 -2.14 4.08 -6.51
N ALA A 20 -1.60 3.06 -5.86
CA ALA A 20 -1.16 1.83 -6.51
C ALA A 20 -2.10 0.66 -6.30
N VAL A 21 -2.45 0.40 -5.04
CA VAL A 21 -3.18 -0.79 -4.63
C VAL A 21 -4.15 -0.43 -3.51
N ALA A 22 -5.30 -1.09 -3.46
CA ALA A 22 -6.20 -1.10 -2.31
C ALA A 22 -6.09 -2.43 -1.58
N LEU A 23 -5.99 -2.37 -0.25
CA LEU A 23 -5.90 -3.53 0.65
C LEU A 23 -7.21 -3.66 1.41
N ARG A 24 -7.78 -4.86 1.44
CA ARG A 24 -8.98 -5.16 2.24
C ARG A 24 -8.58 -5.48 3.67
N THR A 25 -8.34 -4.43 4.45
CA THR A 25 -7.91 -4.51 5.84
C THR A 25 -8.15 -3.17 6.54
N LYS A 26 -7.99 -3.16 7.87
CA LYS A 26 -8.13 -1.96 8.68
C LYS A 26 -6.79 -1.27 8.85
N LEU A 27 -6.78 0.06 8.73
CA LEU A 27 -5.56 0.85 8.95
C LEU A 27 -4.93 0.61 10.34
N PRO A 28 -5.68 0.49 11.45
CA PRO A 28 -5.14 0.08 12.76
C PRO A 28 -4.38 -1.26 12.75
N THR A 29 -4.83 -2.24 11.96
CA THR A 29 -4.15 -3.53 11.84
C THR A 29 -2.77 -3.35 11.21
N LEU A 30 -2.69 -2.58 10.12
CA LEU A 30 -1.42 -2.25 9.49
C LEU A 30 -0.51 -1.44 10.41
N ALA A 31 -1.04 -0.43 11.10
CA ALA A 31 -0.26 0.40 12.01
C ALA A 31 0.35 -0.41 13.15
N HIS A 32 -0.40 -1.37 13.70
CA HIS A 32 0.11 -2.30 14.70
C HIS A 32 1.25 -3.16 14.16
N SER A 33 1.04 -3.79 13.00
CA SER A 33 2.05 -4.65 12.34
C SER A 33 3.31 -3.90 11.91
N LEU A 34 3.18 -2.63 11.53
CA LEU A 34 4.27 -1.80 11.01
C LEU A 34 4.88 -0.88 12.09
N HIS A 35 4.42 -0.98 13.34
CA HIS A 35 4.84 -0.13 14.46
C HIS A 35 4.76 1.39 14.16
N GLY A 36 3.82 1.79 13.31
CA GLY A 36 3.67 3.17 12.87
C GLY A 36 2.51 3.88 13.56
N LYS A 37 2.48 5.21 13.39
CA LYS A 37 1.46 6.07 13.99
C LYS A 37 0.45 6.50 12.95
N ILE A 38 -0.83 6.29 13.25
CA ILE A 38 -1.93 6.80 12.43
C ILE A 38 -2.10 8.29 12.72
N ARG A 39 -2.19 9.08 11.66
CA ARG A 39 -2.57 10.49 11.67
C ARG A 39 -3.95 10.65 11.05
N ARG A 40 -4.72 11.62 11.53
CA ARG A 40 -6.03 11.96 10.99
C ARG A 40 -5.94 13.31 10.29
N GLU A 41 -6.54 13.39 9.11
CA GLU A 41 -6.66 14.61 8.33
C GLU A 41 -8.04 14.63 7.68
N GLY A 42 -8.93 15.50 8.19
CA GLY A 42 -10.32 15.52 7.76
C GLY A 42 -11.02 14.18 7.96
N ASP A 43 -11.56 13.65 6.87
CA ASP A 43 -12.25 12.35 6.75
C ASP A 43 -11.31 11.18 6.47
N ALA A 44 -10.00 11.43 6.34
CA ALA A 44 -9.00 10.42 6.07
C ALA A 44 -8.09 10.16 7.27
N ARG A 45 -7.57 8.94 7.32
CA ARG A 45 -6.52 8.50 8.25
C ARG A 45 -5.36 7.96 7.45
N ALA A 46 -4.15 8.35 7.82
CA ALA A 46 -2.93 7.98 7.11
C ALA A 46 -1.91 7.35 8.06
N LEU A 47 -1.20 6.35 7.56
CA LEU A 47 -0.01 5.77 8.15
C LEU A 47 1.13 5.96 7.14
N LEU A 48 2.16 6.70 7.53
CA LEU A 48 3.35 6.94 6.72
C LEU A 48 4.50 6.08 7.23
N VAL A 49 5.08 5.28 6.36
CA VAL A 49 6.22 4.42 6.69
C VAL A 49 7.20 4.38 5.53
N GLU A 50 8.47 4.19 5.83
CA GLU A 50 9.50 3.84 4.89
C GLU A 50 9.79 2.35 5.02
N ILE A 51 9.81 1.63 3.89
CA ILE A 51 10.09 0.21 3.84
C ILE A 51 11.25 0.03 2.86
N ASP A 52 12.38 -0.47 3.37
CA ASP A 52 13.61 -0.70 2.60
C ASP A 52 14.04 0.53 1.77
N GLY A 53 13.88 1.73 2.34
CA GLY A 53 14.27 3.01 1.73
C GLY A 53 13.23 3.62 0.79
N VAL A 54 12.03 3.05 0.69
CA VAL A 54 10.93 3.62 -0.10
C VAL A 54 9.80 4.09 0.79
N ALA A 55 9.31 5.30 0.56
CA ALA A 55 8.16 5.86 1.27
C ALA A 55 6.83 5.25 0.79
N PHE A 56 5.98 4.88 1.75
CA PHE A 56 4.62 4.41 1.54
C PHE A 56 3.66 5.25 2.38
N ALA A 57 2.52 5.59 1.79
CA ALA A 57 1.39 6.13 2.52
C ALA A 57 0.22 5.15 2.44
N PHE A 58 -0.24 4.69 3.59
CA PHE A 58 -1.42 3.84 3.74
C PHE A 58 -2.56 4.74 4.22
N VAL A 59 -3.60 4.89 3.41
CA VAL A 59 -4.70 5.84 3.66
C VAL A 59 -6.01 5.08 3.72
N SER A 60 -6.83 5.36 4.74
CA SER A 60 -8.19 4.84 4.86
C SER A 60 -9.14 6.01 5.06
N TYR A 61 -10.30 5.97 4.40
CA TYR A 61 -11.33 7.01 4.48
C TYR A 61 -12.43 6.58 5.44
N ASP A 62 -13.02 7.53 6.18
CA ASP A 62 -14.10 7.25 7.12
C ASP A 62 -15.35 6.67 6.42
N SER A 63 -15.52 6.90 5.11
CA SER A 63 -16.58 6.32 4.27
C SER A 63 -16.36 4.83 3.95
N ASP A 64 -15.12 4.34 3.96
CA ASP A 64 -14.77 2.95 3.70
C ASP A 64 -13.59 2.49 4.59
N PRO A 65 -13.83 2.30 5.90
CA PRO A 65 -12.77 2.02 6.88
C PRO A 65 -12.18 0.60 6.76
N GLU A 66 -12.80 -0.27 5.96
CA GLU A 66 -12.36 -1.65 5.71
C GLU A 66 -11.38 -1.75 4.51
N VAL A 67 -11.12 -0.62 3.86
CA VAL A 67 -10.18 -0.50 2.74
C VAL A 67 -9.05 0.48 3.09
N VAL A 68 -7.84 0.07 2.77
CA VAL A 68 -6.63 0.89 2.87
C VAL A 68 -6.01 1.06 1.49
N HIS A 69 -5.96 2.29 1.02
CA HIS A 69 -5.31 2.69 -0.21
C HIS A 69 -3.81 2.87 0.03
N VAL A 70 -2.98 2.23 -0.78
CA VAL A 70 -1.53 2.31 -0.73
C VAL A 70 -1.06 3.26 -1.82
N PHE A 71 -0.39 4.32 -1.40
CA PHE A 71 0.25 5.30 -2.26
C PHE A 71 1.77 5.13 -2.18
N VAL A 72 2.43 5.17 -3.34
CA VAL A 72 3.88 5.00 -3.50
C VAL A 72 4.42 5.88 -4.62
N PRO A 73 5.73 6.15 -4.69
CA PRO A 73 6.31 6.85 -5.83
C PRO A 73 5.95 6.17 -7.16
N ASP A 74 5.65 6.95 -8.20
CA ASP A 74 5.29 6.45 -9.54
C ASP A 74 6.35 5.47 -10.09
N SER A 75 7.62 5.78 -9.86
CA SER A 75 8.77 4.95 -10.27
C SER A 75 8.73 3.53 -9.65
N LEU A 76 8.27 3.40 -8.42
CA LEU A 76 8.09 2.11 -7.75
C LEU A 76 6.84 1.39 -8.29
N ALA A 77 5.72 2.10 -8.44
CA ALA A 77 4.49 1.52 -8.98
C ALA A 77 4.71 0.87 -10.36
N ARG A 78 5.50 1.53 -11.23
CA ARG A 78 5.90 1.01 -12.55
C ARG A 78 6.76 -0.24 -12.48
N ARG A 79 7.52 -0.45 -11.40
CA ARG A 79 8.28 -1.68 -11.13
C ARG A 79 7.39 -2.72 -10.43
N LYS A 80 6.30 -3.11 -11.09
CA LYS A 80 5.22 -3.98 -10.57
C LYS A 80 5.71 -5.16 -9.73
N SER A 81 6.64 -5.97 -10.25
CA SER A 81 7.13 -7.17 -9.57
C SER A 81 7.86 -6.85 -8.27
N HIS A 82 8.67 -5.79 -8.26
CA HIS A 82 9.36 -5.33 -7.08
C HIS A 82 8.36 -4.81 -6.04
N PHE A 83 7.42 -3.97 -6.44
CA PHE A 83 6.38 -3.44 -5.56
C PHE A 83 5.51 -4.55 -4.95
N GLU A 84 5.03 -5.51 -5.75
CA GLU A 84 4.28 -6.67 -5.24
C GLU A 84 5.11 -7.51 -4.26
N SER A 85 6.42 -7.65 -4.49
CA SER A 85 7.32 -8.35 -3.56
C SER A 85 7.41 -7.63 -2.23
N VAL A 86 7.50 -6.31 -2.22
CA VAL A 86 7.50 -5.52 -0.97
C VAL A 86 6.16 -5.68 -0.25
N LEU A 87 5.03 -5.58 -0.97
CA LEU A 87 3.71 -5.78 -0.38
C LEU A 87 3.55 -7.18 0.21
N LYS A 88 3.97 -8.23 -0.49
CA LYS A 88 3.90 -9.62 -0.02
C LYS A 88 4.77 -9.88 1.22
N ALA A 89 5.82 -9.10 1.41
CA ALA A 89 6.70 -9.18 2.57
C ALA A 89 6.17 -8.45 3.81
N LEU A 90 5.09 -7.68 3.70
CA LEU A 90 4.49 -6.99 4.85
C LEU A 90 4.10 -8.00 5.95
N PRO A 91 4.29 -7.66 7.24
CA PRO A 91 3.98 -8.53 8.37
C PRO A 91 2.47 -8.54 8.69
N VAL A 92 1.67 -8.87 7.67
CA VAL A 92 0.22 -9.09 7.75
C VAL A 92 -0.11 -10.46 7.19
N ARG A 93 -1.34 -10.93 7.38
CA ARG A 93 -1.76 -12.27 6.92
C ARG A 93 -3.10 -12.18 6.19
N ASN A 94 -3.21 -12.91 5.08
CA ASN A 94 -4.44 -13.07 4.30
C ASN A 94 -5.13 -11.75 3.92
N VAL A 95 -4.35 -10.74 3.54
CA VAL A 95 -4.91 -9.44 3.11
C VAL A 95 -5.10 -9.47 1.60
N GLU A 96 -6.34 -9.35 1.15
CA GLU A 96 -6.65 -9.18 -0.28
C GLU A 96 -6.17 -7.81 -0.75
N ALA A 97 -5.51 -7.80 -1.91
CA ALA A 97 -4.96 -6.61 -2.54
C ALA A 97 -5.45 -6.51 -3.98
N GLY A 98 -5.95 -5.35 -4.37
CA GLY A 98 -6.39 -5.04 -5.72
C GLY A 98 -5.62 -3.87 -6.29
N TRP A 99 -5.08 -4.03 -7.50
CA TRP A 99 -4.45 -2.92 -8.21
C TRP A 99 -5.47 -1.85 -8.57
N TRP A 100 -5.09 -0.59 -8.37
CA TRP A 100 -5.90 0.56 -8.75
C TRP A 100 -5.90 0.72 -10.27
N LYS A 101 -7.07 0.81 -10.90
CA LYS A 101 -7.17 1.07 -12.36
C LYS A 101 -7.22 2.57 -12.64
N ARG A 102 -6.54 3.00 -13.69
CA ARG A 102 -6.43 4.41 -14.09
C ARG A 102 -6.77 4.56 -15.56
N ARG A 103 -7.87 5.28 -15.84
CA ARG A 103 -8.31 5.56 -17.22
C ARG A 103 -7.51 6.70 -17.86
N ASP A 104 -6.95 7.57 -17.03
CA ASP A 104 -6.13 8.71 -17.43
C ASP A 104 -4.69 8.34 -17.82
N GLN A 105 -4.25 7.12 -17.49
CA GLN A 105 -2.93 6.61 -17.82
C GLN A 105 -3.04 5.23 -18.46
N GLN A 106 -2.88 5.15 -19.78
CA GLN A 106 -3.05 3.89 -20.51
C GLN A 106 -2.05 2.82 -20.04
N ASP A 107 -0.78 3.19 -19.88
CA ASP A 107 0.31 2.29 -19.46
C ASP A 107 0.39 2.06 -17.94
N TRP A 108 -0.69 2.35 -17.21
CA TRP A 108 -0.69 2.16 -15.76
C TRP A 108 -0.68 0.66 -15.41
N PRO A 109 0.26 0.18 -14.56
CA PRO A 109 0.39 -1.24 -14.23
C PRO A 109 -0.90 -1.90 -13.72
N GLY A 110 -1.75 -1.12 -13.06
CA GLY A 110 -3.01 -1.63 -12.50
C GLY A 110 -4.11 -1.89 -13.53
N ASN A 111 -3.99 -1.37 -14.76
CA ASN A 111 -5.02 -1.56 -15.79
C ASN A 111 -5.12 -3.03 -16.23
N ASP A 112 -3.99 -3.72 -16.33
CA ASP A 112 -3.88 -5.13 -16.73
C ASP A 112 -3.65 -6.10 -15.56
N ALA A 113 -3.58 -5.60 -14.33
CA ALA A 113 -3.29 -6.41 -13.17
C ALA A 113 -4.54 -7.03 -12.55
N ARG A 114 -4.36 -8.24 -11.98
CA ARG A 114 -5.38 -8.94 -11.19
C ARG A 114 -5.13 -8.73 -9.70
N SER A 115 -6.16 -8.95 -8.90
CA SER A 115 -6.04 -8.99 -7.44
C SER A 115 -5.13 -10.13 -6.98
N PHE A 116 -4.51 -9.95 -5.81
CA PHE A 116 -3.59 -10.91 -5.20
C PHE A 116 -3.75 -10.89 -3.66
N VAL A 117 -3.07 -11.80 -2.97
CA VAL A 117 -3.12 -11.90 -1.50
C VAL A 117 -1.73 -11.65 -0.91
N ILE A 118 -1.68 -10.87 0.17
CA ILE A 118 -0.49 -10.57 0.96
C ILE A 118 -0.46 -11.48 2.19
N GLY A 119 0.74 -11.97 2.54
CA GLY A 119 0.95 -12.75 3.76
C GLY A 119 0.35 -14.15 3.73
N GLY A 120 0.02 -14.66 2.54
CA GLY A 120 -0.29 -16.07 2.33
C GLY A 120 1.01 -16.87 2.27
N SER A 121 1.14 -17.91 3.11
CA SER A 121 2.09 -18.99 2.80
C SER A 121 1.75 -19.52 1.41
N GLY A 122 2.74 -19.57 0.53
CA GLY A 122 2.54 -20.02 -0.84
C GLY A 122 1.88 -21.39 -0.88
N ALA A 123 0.66 -21.43 -1.41
CA ALA A 123 0.06 -22.58 -2.07
C ALA A 123 -1.19 -22.11 -2.81
N VAL A 124 -1.01 -21.53 -4.00
CA VAL A 124 -2.04 -21.69 -5.02
C VAL A 124 -1.57 -22.85 -5.87
N SER A 125 -1.99 -24.05 -5.48
CA SER A 125 -1.96 -25.22 -6.34
C SER A 125 -2.70 -24.88 -7.63
N ALA A 126 -2.04 -25.09 -8.76
CA ALA A 126 -2.71 -25.24 -10.03
C ALA A 126 -3.62 -26.48 -9.94
N HIS A 127 -4.91 -26.29 -10.25
CA HIS A 127 -5.82 -27.33 -10.70
C HIS A 127 -6.50 -26.84 -11.97
#